data_AF-A0A0D3CG95-F1
#
_entry.id   AF-A0A0D3CG95-F1
#
_cell.length_a   1.000
_cell.length_b   1.000
_cell.length_c   1.000
_cell.angle_alpha   90.00
_cell.angle_beta   90.00
_cell.angle_gamma   90.00
#
_symmetry.space_group_name_H-M   'P 1'
#
loop_
_entity.id
_entity.type
_entity.pdbx_description
1 polymer ?
#
loop_
_entity_poly.entity_id
_entity_poly.type
_entity_poly.pdbx_seq_one_letter_code
_entity_poly.pdbx_strand_id
1 'polypeptide(L)'
;MIVVKEHGKKTLLGYQEFEVDYPSEYVTSIEGCYDNVVGAGSGVITMLRFKTNKRTSPPFGLESASSFAVQKEGYKIVGFHGKSSALINQIGVHVVPITE
;
A
#
# COMPACT_ATOMS: atom_id res chain seq x y z
N MET A 1 -7.74 -20.71 5.55
CA MET A 1 -8.28 -20.26 4.25
C MET A 1 -8.06 -18.75 4.17
N ILE A 2 -7.06 -18.29 3.43
CA ILE A 2 -6.86 -16.85 3.21
C ILE A 2 -7.94 -16.43 2.21
N VAL A 3 -8.92 -15.66 2.65
CA VAL A 3 -9.91 -15.07 1.74
C VAL A 3 -9.24 -13.87 1.10
N VAL A 4 -8.71 -14.05 -0.11
CA VAL A 4 -8.25 -12.93 -0.93
C VAL A 4 -9.49 -12.25 -1.50
N LYS A 5 -9.91 -11.15 -0.86
CA LYS A 5 -10.99 -10.31 -1.38
C LYS A 5 -10.37 -9.18 -2.19
N GLU A 6 -10.54 -9.25 -3.50
CA GLU A 6 -10.08 -8.20 -4.41
C GLU A 6 -10.97 -6.96 -4.28
N HIS A 7 -10.35 -5.79 -4.25
CA HIS A 7 -11.05 -4.50 -4.18
C HIS A 7 -10.53 -3.56 -5.28
N GLY A 8 -11.42 -2.80 -5.92
CA GLY A 8 -11.11 -1.93 -7.06
C GLY A 8 -11.49 -2.53 -8.42
N LYS A 9 -11.06 -1.89 -9.51
CA LYS A 9 -11.35 -2.33 -10.89
C LYS A 9 -10.16 -3.10 -11.46
N LYS A 10 -10.38 -4.34 -11.89
CA LYS A 10 -9.39 -5.13 -12.63
C LYS A 10 -9.07 -4.46 -13.97
N THR A 11 -7.79 -4.39 -14.30
CA THR A 11 -7.32 -3.91 -15.59
C THR A 11 -6.68 -5.07 -16.36
N LEU A 12 -6.46 -4.87 -17.66
CA LEU A 12 -5.77 -5.86 -18.50
C LEU A 12 -4.27 -5.98 -18.18
N LEU A 13 -3.71 -5.09 -17.34
CA LEU A 13 -2.30 -5.09 -16.94
C LEU A 13 -1.97 -6.16 -15.88
N GLY A 14 -2.96 -6.92 -15.43
CA GLY A 14 -2.76 -7.99 -14.45
C GLY A 14 -2.51 -7.48 -13.03
N TYR A 15 -1.84 -8.29 -12.23
CA TYR A 15 -1.49 -8.01 -10.84
C TYR A 15 0.00 -8.19 -10.61
N GLN A 16 0.51 -7.50 -9.59
CA GLN A 16 1.87 -7.72 -9.10
C GLN A 16 1.75 -8.28 -7.68
N GLU A 17 2.61 -9.24 -7.35
CA GLU A 17 2.60 -9.91 -6.05
C GLU A 17 3.83 -9.53 -5.24
N PHE A 18 3.63 -9.38 -3.94
CA PHE A 18 4.70 -9.22 -2.96
C PHE A 18 4.38 -10.10 -1.75
N GLU A 19 5.00 -11.27 -1.72
CA GLU A 19 4.83 -12.21 -0.61
C GLU A 19 5.64 -11.74 0.60
N VAL A 20 5.05 -11.84 1.79
CA VAL A 20 5.70 -11.48 3.05
C VAL A 20 5.76 -12.73 3.91
N ASP A 21 6.96 -13.09 4.34
CA ASP A 21 7.22 -14.32 5.12
C ASP A 21 6.78 -14.19 6.59
N TYR A 22 5.46 -14.17 6.81
CA TYR A 22 4.88 -14.06 8.15
C TYR A 22 5.10 -15.35 8.98
N PRO A 23 5.46 -15.27 10.28
CA PRO A 23 5.56 -14.06 11.11
C PRO A 23 6.95 -13.42 11.16
N SER A 24 7.94 -13.98 10.46
CA SER A 24 9.34 -13.53 10.56
C SER A 24 9.60 -12.21 9.82
N GLU A 25 8.79 -11.93 8.80
CA GLU A 25 8.72 -10.69 8.05
C GLU A 25 7.37 -9.99 8.30
N TYR A 26 7.42 -8.68 8.56
CA TYR A 26 6.25 -7.85 8.78
C TYR A 26 6.46 -6.45 8.20
N VAL A 27 5.36 -5.84 7.75
CA VAL A 27 5.39 -4.51 7.15
C VAL A 27 5.57 -3.45 8.24
N THR A 28 6.53 -2.54 8.04
CA THR A 28 6.90 -1.47 8.98
C THR A 28 6.50 -0.10 8.46
N SER A 29 6.51 0.10 7.15
CA SER A 29 6.03 1.32 6.53
C SER A 29 5.46 1.11 5.13
N ILE A 30 4.68 2.09 4.69
CA ILE A 30 4.32 2.26 3.29
C ILE A 30 4.79 3.62 2.80
N GLU A 31 5.27 3.65 1.57
CA GLU A 31 5.54 4.85 0.80
C GLU A 31 4.61 4.86 -0.39
N GLY A 32 4.22 6.04 -0.85
CA GLY A 32 3.41 6.14 -2.04
C GLY A 32 3.52 7.48 -2.72
N CYS A 33 3.04 7.51 -3.96
CA CYS A 33 2.88 8.72 -4.74
C CYS A 33 1.40 8.95 -5.02
N TYR A 34 1.00 10.20 -5.12
CA TYR A 34 -0.34 10.59 -5.52
C TYR A 34 -0.28 11.68 -6.57
N ASP A 35 -1.32 11.77 -7.38
CA ASP A 35 -1.45 12.81 -8.39
C ASP A 35 -2.91 13.21 -8.59
N ASN A 36 -3.14 14.43 -9.05
CA ASN A 36 -4.46 14.93 -9.42
C ASN A 36 -4.70 14.68 -10.90
N VAL A 37 -5.24 13.50 -11.23
CA VAL A 37 -5.56 13.16 -12.61
C VAL A 37 -6.81 13.92 -13.08
N VAL A 38 -6.69 14.62 -14.21
CA VAL A 38 -7.81 15.34 -14.85
C VAL A 38 -8.94 14.34 -15.15
N GLY A 39 -10.12 14.58 -14.58
CA GLY A 39 -11.29 13.69 -14.71
C GLY A 39 -11.49 12.69 -13.56
N ALA A 40 -10.55 12.56 -12.62
CA ALA A 40 -10.71 11.68 -11.45
C ALA A 40 -11.47 12.33 -10.27
N GLY A 41 -11.71 13.64 -10.32
CA GLY A 41 -12.45 14.41 -9.30
C GLY A 41 -11.75 14.54 -7.94
N SER A 42 -10.68 13.79 -7.70
CA SER A 42 -9.84 13.83 -6.49
C SER A 42 -8.47 13.22 -6.76
N GLY A 43 -7.51 13.44 -5.85
CA GLY A 43 -6.20 12.80 -5.91
C GLY A 43 -6.30 11.27 -5.95
N VAL A 44 -5.46 10.66 -6.78
CA VAL A 44 -5.35 9.20 -6.94
C VAL A 44 -3.96 8.76 -6.53
N ILE A 45 -3.86 7.60 -5.90
CA ILE A 45 -2.58 6.97 -5.58
C ILE A 45 -2.05 6.34 -6.87
N THR A 46 -0.85 6.75 -7.28
CA THR A 46 -0.21 6.30 -8.52
C THR A 46 0.87 5.26 -8.26
N MET A 47 1.48 5.28 -7.06
CA MET A 47 2.50 4.30 -6.65
C MET A 47 2.34 3.93 -5.19
N LEU A 48 2.60 2.67 -4.86
CA LEU A 48 2.79 2.18 -3.51
C LEU A 48 4.08 1.36 -3.41
N ARG A 49 4.77 1.46 -2.29
CA ARG A 49 5.95 0.68 -1.96
C ARG A 49 5.88 0.27 -0.50
N PHE A 50 6.12 -1.00 -0.24
CA PHE A 50 6.05 -1.58 1.09
C PHE A 50 7.45 -1.80 1.62
N LYS A 51 7.69 -1.36 2.85
CA LYS A 51 8.91 -1.67 3.58
C LYS A 51 8.59 -2.64 4.70
N THR A 52 9.39 -3.69 4.80
CA THR A 52 9.32 -4.68 5.87
C THR A 52 10.54 -4.53 6.78
N ASN A 53 10.57 -5.30 7.86
CA ASN A 53 11.76 -5.43 8.71
C ASN A 53 12.95 -6.10 7.99
N LYS A 54 12.75 -6.72 6.82
CA LYS A 54 13.81 -7.43 6.07
C LYS A 54 14.16 -6.79 4.74
N ARG A 55 13.19 -6.23 4.01
CA ARG A 55 13.38 -5.73 2.64
C ARG A 55 12.38 -4.64 2.28
N THR A 56 12.62 -4.00 1.14
CA THR A 56 11.70 -3.07 0.50
C THR A 56 11.20 -3.69 -0.79
N SER A 57 9.90 -3.59 -1.05
CA SER A 57 9.28 -4.04 -2.29
C SER A 57 9.72 -3.17 -3.48
N PRO A 58 9.59 -3.64 -4.72
CA PRO A 58 9.59 -2.73 -5.87
C PRO A 58 8.42 -1.73 -5.75
N PRO A 59 8.50 -0.57 -6.44
CA PRO A 59 7.37 0.34 -6.54
C PRO A 59 6.26 -0.29 -7.40
N PHE A 60 5.05 -0.32 -6.86
CA PHE A 60 3.84 -0.77 -7.55
C PHE A 60 3.11 0.42 -8.14
N GLY A 61 3.28 0.63 -9.44
CA GLY A 61 2.67 1.74 -10.18
C GLY A 61 3.69 2.74 -10.71
N LEU A 62 3.30 4.00 -10.85
CA LEU A 62 4.12 5.07 -11.45
C LEU A 62 4.45 6.14 -10.41
N GLU A 63 5.75 6.39 -10.23
CA GLU A 63 6.23 7.49 -9.39
C GLU A 63 5.73 8.84 -9.94
N SER A 64 5.30 9.71 -9.04
CA SER A 64 4.89 11.08 -9.36
C SER A 64 5.65 12.06 -8.45
N ALA A 65 5.53 13.36 -8.73
CA ALA A 65 6.20 14.39 -7.97
C ALA A 65 5.74 14.48 -6.49
N SER A 66 4.48 14.13 -6.20
CA SER A 66 3.93 14.20 -4.85
C SER A 66 3.97 12.84 -4.17
N SER A 67 4.76 12.72 -3.11
CA SER A 67 4.92 11.49 -2.34
C SER A 67 4.47 11.63 -0.88
N PHE A 68 4.22 10.49 -0.24
CA PHE A 68 3.90 10.36 1.17
C PHE A 68 4.53 9.09 1.74
N ALA A 69 4.73 9.07 3.05
CA ALA A 69 5.16 7.89 3.78
C ALA A 69 4.33 7.76 5.07
N VAL A 70 3.91 6.54 5.39
CA VAL A 70 3.20 6.21 6.63
C VAL A 70 4.02 5.18 7.39
N GLN A 71 4.53 5.59 8.55
CA GLN A 71 5.30 4.76 9.46
C GLN A 71 5.06 5.18 10.90
N LYS A 72 5.19 4.24 11.83
CA LYS A 72 5.13 4.51 13.26
C LYS A 72 6.23 3.71 13.96
N GLU A 73 7.15 4.43 14.59
CA GLU A 73 8.29 3.83 15.28
C GLU A 73 7.84 2.89 16.40
N GLY A 74 8.40 1.67 16.43
CA GLY A 74 8.04 0.62 17.39
C GLY A 74 6.72 -0.10 17.08
N TYR A 75 6.13 0.11 15.90
CA TYR A 75 4.87 -0.55 15.50
C TYR A 75 5.03 -1.26 14.15
N LYS A 76 4.23 -2.31 13.95
CA LYS A 76 4.07 -3.02 12.67
C LYS A 76 2.67 -2.80 12.12
N ILE A 77 2.56 -2.80 10.79
CA ILE A 77 1.28 -2.71 10.08
C ILE A 77 0.65 -4.10 10.02
N VAL A 78 -0.62 -4.20 10.45
CA VAL A 78 -1.39 -5.45 10.47
C VAL A 78 -2.62 -5.43 9.57
N GLY A 79 -2.91 -4.29 8.96
CA GLY A 79 -4.05 -4.15 8.06
C GLY A 79 -4.06 -2.81 7.35
N PHE A 80 -4.87 -2.74 6.31
CA PHE A 80 -5.07 -1.55 5.49
C PHE A 80 -6.55 -1.19 5.46
N HIS A 81 -6.83 0.11 5.39
CA HIS A 81 -8.16 0.63 5.12
C HIS A 81 -8.06 1.74 4.08
N GLY A 82 -9.14 2.05 3.37
CA GLY A 82 -9.07 3.03 2.31
C GLY A 82 -10.39 3.26 1.59
N LYS A 83 -10.34 4.13 0.59
CA LYS A 83 -11.44 4.38 -0.34
C LYS A 83 -10.96 4.14 -1.75
N SER A 84 -11.73 3.36 -2.50
CA SER A 84 -11.49 3.10 -3.91
C SER A 84 -12.77 3.28 -4.71
N SER A 85 -12.59 3.70 -5.95
CA SER A 85 -13.61 3.71 -7.00
C SER A 85 -13.10 2.88 -8.17
N ALA A 86 -12.88 3.49 -9.34
CA ALA A 86 -12.08 2.87 -10.40
C ALA A 86 -10.59 2.80 -10.02
N LEU A 87 -10.12 3.73 -9.18
CA LEU A 87 -8.74 3.86 -8.70
C LEU A 87 -8.72 3.94 -7.17
N ILE A 88 -7.52 3.81 -6.57
CA ILE A 88 -7.32 4.00 -5.13
C ILE A 88 -7.20 5.50 -4.87
N ASN A 89 -8.13 6.04 -4.09
CA ASN A 89 -8.16 7.47 -3.76
C ASN A 89 -7.56 7.75 -2.38
N GLN A 90 -7.72 6.83 -1.43
CA GLN A 90 -7.22 6.97 -0.06
C GLN A 90 -6.73 5.63 0.47
N ILE A 91 -5.60 5.66 1.19
CA ILE A 91 -5.05 4.51 1.92
C ILE A 91 -4.66 4.93 3.33
N GLY A 92 -4.90 4.06 4.29
CA GLY A 92 -4.49 4.15 5.68
C GLY A 92 -4.13 2.78 6.21
N VAL A 93 -3.52 2.75 7.39
CA VAL A 93 -2.94 1.54 7.98
C VAL A 93 -3.43 1.35 9.41
N HIS A 94 -3.64 0.09 9.79
CA HIS A 94 -3.80 -0.34 11.17
C HIS A 94 -2.46 -0.83 11.69
N VAL A 95 -2.06 -0.34 12.86
CA VAL A 95 -0.75 -0.64 13.46
C VAL A 95 -0.90 -1.22 14.86
N VAL A 96 0.01 -2.12 15.23
CA VAL A 96 0.14 -2.66 16.59
C VAL A 96 1.60 -2.55 17.06
N PRO A 97 1.86 -2.42 18.37
CA PRO A 97 3.22 -2.42 18.89
C PRO A 97 3.98 -3.69 18.48
N ILE A 98 5.27 -3.55 18.20
CA ILE A 98 6.17 -4.68 18.04
C ILE A 98 6.48 -5.15 19.47
N THR A 99 5.87 -6.25 19.89
CA THR A 99 6.26 -6.97 21.10
C THR A 99 7.43 -7.88 20.75
N GLU A 100 8.52 -7.77 21.52
CA GLU A 100 9.64 -8.73 21.49
C GLU A 100 9.19 -10.13 21.94
#